data_AF-A0A256B8G8-F1
#
_entry.id   AF-A0A256B8G8-F1
#
_cell.length_a   1.000
_cell.length_b   1.000
_cell.length_c   1.000
_cell.angle_alpha   90.00
_cell.angle_beta   90.00
_cell.angle_gamma   90.00
#
_symmetry.space_group_name_H-M   'P 1'
#
loop_
_entity.id
_entity.type
_entity.pdbx_description
1 polymer ?
#
loop_
_entity_poly.entity_id
_entity_poly.type
_entity_poly.pdbx_seq_one_letter_code
_entity_poly.pdbx_strand_id
1 'polypeptide(L)'
;TNLDNIPEWVGLNTIIRVESQRTLVRDNYFAEQPVHTRYYLASFSDTASGFAERIRSYWGVENKVHYVRDVTQGEDKSRIRTSPLINTWVVARNFAINLYRSNLFDNMAQAQRKCAFGLDTLKRIFKMK
;
A
#
# COMPACT_ATOMS: atom_id res chain seq x y z
N THR A 1 1.38 -35.10 8.67
CA THR A 1 1.75 -34.55 9.99
C THR A 1 0.47 -34.11 10.65
N ASN A 2 -0.11 -34.93 11.51
CA ASN A 2 -1.23 -34.48 12.34
C ASN A 2 -0.60 -33.73 13.51
N LEU A 3 -0.97 -32.47 13.70
CA LEU A 3 -0.45 -31.65 14.79
C LEU A 3 -1.43 -31.81 15.96
N ASP A 4 -1.17 -32.78 16.82
CA ASP A 4 -2.05 -33.08 17.95
C ASP A 4 -2.10 -31.88 18.94
N ASN A 5 -3.26 -31.68 19.59
CA ASN A 5 -3.54 -30.62 20.57
C ASN A 5 -3.61 -29.15 20.07
N ILE A 6 -3.86 -28.92 18.77
CA ILE A 6 -4.18 -27.56 18.30
C ILE A 6 -5.67 -27.27 18.52
N PRO A 7 -6.04 -26.19 19.23
CA PRO A 7 -7.44 -25.80 19.38
C PRO A 7 -8.04 -25.42 18.02
N GLU A 8 -9.32 -25.73 17.81
CA GLU A 8 -10.02 -25.31 16.60
C GLU A 8 -9.94 -23.79 16.42
N TRP A 9 -9.64 -23.35 15.20
CA TRP A 9 -9.72 -21.94 14.85
C TRP A 9 -11.16 -21.53 14.63
N VAL A 10 -11.76 -20.99 15.70
CA VAL A 10 -13.14 -20.50 15.71
C VAL A 10 -13.33 -19.49 14.58
N GLY A 11 -14.29 -19.78 13.69
CA GLY A 11 -14.62 -18.93 12.56
C GLY A 11 -13.73 -19.11 11.33
N LEU A 12 -12.78 -20.04 11.32
CA LEU A 12 -12.09 -20.43 10.09
C LEU A 12 -13.06 -21.18 9.18
N ASN A 13 -13.24 -20.70 7.96
CA ASN A 13 -14.11 -21.33 6.98
C ASN A 13 -13.31 -21.84 5.77
N THR A 14 -12.32 -21.08 5.31
CA THR A 14 -11.57 -21.39 4.09
C THR A 14 -10.07 -21.18 4.28
N ILE A 15 -9.28 -22.14 3.82
CA ILE A 15 -7.81 -22.03 3.66
C ILE A 15 -7.51 -21.84 2.18
N ILE A 16 -6.73 -20.82 1.86
CA ILE A 16 -6.42 -20.42 0.48
C ILE A 16 -4.93 -20.60 0.26
N ARG A 17 -4.55 -21.42 -0.72
CA ARG A 17 -3.16 -21.53 -1.20
C ARG A 17 -2.99 -20.67 -2.44
N VAL A 18 -2.03 -19.75 -2.40
CA VAL A 18 -1.65 -18.92 -3.55
C VAL A 18 -0.23 -19.26 -3.94
N GLU A 19 -0.07 -19.65 -5.21
CA GLU A 19 1.24 -19.74 -5.84
C GLU A 19 1.46 -18.52 -6.73
N SER A 20 2.62 -17.89 -6.59
CA SER A 20 3.00 -16.72 -7.39
C SER A 20 4.35 -16.94 -8.02
N GLN A 21 4.44 -16.68 -9.32
CA GLN A 21 5.69 -16.60 -10.07
C GLN A 21 5.90 -15.15 -10.51
N ARG A 22 7.16 -14.68 -10.51
CA ARG A 22 7.52 -13.36 -11.00
C ARG A 22 8.60 -13.50 -12.06
N THR A 23 8.47 -12.80 -13.17
CA THR A 23 9.55 -12.66 -14.15
C THR A 23 10.17 -11.27 -14.00
N LEU A 24 11.48 -11.22 -13.83
CA LEU A 24 12.24 -9.98 -13.87
C LEU A 24 12.64 -9.71 -15.32
N VAL A 25 12.33 -8.51 -15.80
CA VAL A 25 12.73 -8.02 -17.12
C VAL A 25 13.56 -6.75 -16.92
N ARG A 26 14.82 -6.78 -17.34
CA ARG A 26 15.73 -5.62 -17.31
C ARG A 26 16.74 -5.71 -18.45
N ASP A 27 16.85 -4.69 -19.29
CA ASP A 27 17.88 -4.58 -20.34
C ASP A 27 18.09 -5.88 -21.16
N ASN A 28 16.99 -6.46 -21.68
CA ASN A 28 16.94 -7.76 -22.39
C ASN A 28 17.28 -9.01 -21.57
N TYR A 29 17.49 -8.89 -20.26
CA TYR A 29 17.59 -10.01 -19.34
C TYR A 29 16.20 -10.44 -18.86
N PHE A 30 15.88 -11.72 -19.06
CA PHE A 30 14.67 -12.37 -18.57
C PHE A 30 15.07 -13.41 -17.52
N ALA A 31 14.69 -13.17 -16.26
CA ALA A 31 14.89 -14.14 -15.18
C ALA A 31 13.57 -14.48 -14.52
N GLU A 32 13.12 -15.72 -14.74
CA GLU A 32 12.05 -16.31 -13.96
C GLU A 32 12.51 -16.52 -12.52
N GLN A 33 11.73 -15.99 -11.58
CA GLN A 33 11.97 -16.19 -10.16
C GLN A 33 11.28 -17.46 -9.68
N PRO A 34 11.77 -18.07 -8.58
CA PRO A 34 11.12 -19.23 -7.99
C PRO A 34 9.64 -19.00 -7.71
N VAL A 35 8.85 -20.07 -7.81
CA VAL A 35 7.45 -20.05 -7.39
C VAL A 35 7.41 -19.91 -5.87
N HIS A 36 6.67 -18.92 -5.40
CA HIS A 36 6.42 -18.71 -3.97
C HIS A 36 5.01 -19.16 -3.61
N THR A 37 4.88 -20.00 -2.58
CA THR A 37 3.59 -20.39 -2.01
C THR A 37 3.30 -19.56 -0.77
N ARG A 38 2.07 -19.02 -0.67
CA ARG A 38 1.53 -18.35 0.52
C ARG A 38 0.19 -18.97 0.88
N TYR A 39 -0.11 -19.02 2.17
CA TYR A 39 -1.39 -19.48 2.68
C TYR A 39 -2.13 -18.32 3.34
N TYR A 40 -3.43 -18.21 3.07
CA TYR A 40 -4.34 -17.24 3.66
C TYR A 40 -5.51 -17.97 4.30
N LEU A 41 -6.17 -17.25 5.21
CA LEU A 41 -7.28 -17.75 6.00
C LEU A 41 -8.45 -16.80 5.82
N ALA A 42 -9.64 -17.35 5.65
CA ALA A 42 -10.86 -16.58 5.55
C ALA A 42 -11.95 -17.19 6.42
N SER A 43 -12.77 -16.32 7.01
CA SER A 43 -13.98 -16.69 7.75
C SER A 43 -15.22 -16.84 6.87
N PHE A 44 -15.05 -16.70 5.56
CA PHE A 44 -16.09 -16.82 4.54
C PHE A 44 -15.58 -17.68 3.39
N SER A 45 -16.52 -18.20 2.60
CA SER A 45 -16.23 -18.89 1.35
C SER A 45 -16.41 -17.95 0.16
N ASP A 46 -15.55 -18.08 -0.84
CA ASP A 46 -15.63 -17.38 -2.13
C ASP A 46 -15.01 -18.30 -3.20
N THR A 47 -15.15 -17.93 -4.46
CA THR A 47 -14.47 -18.61 -5.58
C THR A 47 -12.95 -18.37 -5.51
N ALA A 48 -12.17 -19.31 -6.06
CA ALA A 48 -10.71 -19.13 -6.15
C ALA A 48 -10.32 -17.84 -6.91
N SER A 49 -11.07 -17.50 -7.97
CA SER A 49 -10.90 -16.24 -8.71
C SER A 49 -11.25 -15.02 -7.85
N GLY A 50 -12.33 -15.06 -7.08
CA GLY A 50 -12.71 -13.99 -6.16
C GLY A 50 -11.65 -13.75 -5.08
N PHE A 51 -11.10 -14.80 -4.50
CA PHE A 51 -9.96 -14.69 -3.58
C PHE A 51 -8.71 -14.13 -4.27
N ALA A 52 -8.38 -14.61 -5.47
CA ALA A 52 -7.24 -14.10 -6.22
C ALA A 52 -7.35 -12.60 -6.49
N GLU A 53 -8.53 -12.12 -6.90
CA GLU A 53 -8.79 -10.69 -7.11
C GLU A 53 -8.64 -9.87 -5.83
N ARG A 54 -9.20 -10.33 -4.70
CA ARG A 54 -9.08 -9.65 -3.40
C ARG A 54 -7.62 -9.57 -2.94
N ILE A 55 -6.91 -10.70 -2.98
CA ILE A 55 -5.49 -10.78 -2.60
C ILE A 55 -4.65 -9.90 -3.52
N ARG A 56 -4.94 -9.87 -4.82
CA ARG A 56 -4.23 -9.00 -5.76
C ARG A 56 -4.54 -7.52 -5.51
N SER A 57 -5.80 -7.19 -5.25
CA SER A 57 -6.28 -5.84 -4.97
C SER A 57 -5.64 -5.23 -3.73
N TYR A 58 -5.26 -6.05 -2.74
CA TYR A 58 -4.54 -5.60 -1.56
C TYR A 58 -3.22 -4.89 -1.90
N TRP A 59 -2.49 -5.33 -2.94
CA TRP A 59 -1.28 -4.65 -3.41
C TRP A 59 -1.56 -3.22 -3.89
N GLY A 60 -2.79 -2.90 -4.26
CA GLY A 60 -3.21 -1.54 -4.56
C GLY A 60 -3.07 -0.61 -3.35
N VAL A 61 -3.30 -1.10 -2.13
CA VAL A 61 -3.11 -0.34 -0.88
C VAL A 61 -1.63 -0.05 -0.67
N GLU A 62 -0.78 -1.08 -0.80
CA GLU A 62 0.66 -0.95 -0.65
C GLU A 62 1.24 0.10 -1.61
N ASN A 63 0.88 0.01 -2.88
CA ASN A 63 1.39 0.92 -3.90
C ASN A 63 0.84 2.35 -3.78
N LYS A 64 -0.46 2.49 -3.49
CA LYS A 64 -1.12 3.81 -3.49
C LYS A 64 -0.96 4.55 -2.16
N VAL A 65 -0.81 3.84 -1.05
CA VAL A 65 -0.78 4.42 0.30
C VAL A 65 0.61 4.30 0.91
N HIS A 66 1.09 3.08 1.16
CA HIS A 66 2.34 2.86 1.90
C HIS A 66 3.54 3.43 1.16
N TYR A 67 3.77 3.01 -0.09
CA TYR A 67 4.89 3.54 -0.89
C TYR A 67 4.88 5.07 -1.01
N VAL A 68 3.71 5.68 -1.19
CA VAL A 68 3.58 7.14 -1.27
C VAL A 68 3.96 7.80 0.04
N ARG A 69 3.54 7.26 1.19
CA ARG A 69 3.91 7.81 2.50
C ARG A 69 5.40 7.63 2.78
N ASP A 70 5.89 6.41 2.62
CA ASP A 70 7.22 5.99 3.02
C ASP A 70 8.29 6.67 2.17
N VAL A 71 8.10 6.65 0.84
CA VAL A 71 9.09 7.15 -0.11
C VAL A 71 8.81 8.59 -0.53
N THR A 72 7.57 8.91 -0.95
CA THR A 72 7.27 10.24 -1.52
C THR A 72 7.17 11.30 -0.42
N GLN A 73 6.40 11.03 0.65
CA GLN A 73 6.31 11.91 1.82
C GLN A 73 7.48 11.74 2.81
N GLY A 74 8.40 10.80 2.54
CA GLY A 74 9.63 10.60 3.31
C GLY A 74 9.40 10.12 4.74
N GLU A 75 8.32 9.37 4.99
CA GLU A 75 7.99 8.86 6.32
C GLU A 75 9.11 7.98 6.90
N ASP A 76 9.68 7.07 6.11
CA ASP A 76 10.81 6.22 6.52
C ASP A 76 12.05 7.01 6.94
N LYS A 77 12.26 8.16 6.29
CA LYS A 77 13.42 9.04 6.55
C LYS A 77 13.17 10.01 7.71
N SER A 78 11.96 10.03 8.25
CA SER A 78 11.57 10.95 9.32
C SER A 78 12.28 10.63 10.64
N ARG A 79 12.95 11.63 11.22
CA ARG A 79 13.65 11.50 12.51
C ARG A 79 12.83 12.03 13.71
N ILE A 80 11.56 12.37 13.51
CA ILE A 80 10.69 12.86 14.58
C ILE A 80 10.45 11.71 15.57
N ARG A 81 10.79 11.92 16.85
CA ARG A 81 10.61 10.95 17.94
C ARG A 81 9.85 11.50 19.15
N THR A 82 9.32 12.73 19.03
CA THR A 82 8.62 13.41 20.12
C THR A 82 7.13 13.24 19.97
N SER A 83 6.45 12.78 21.03
CA SER A 83 4.99 12.81 21.11
C SER A 83 4.53 14.22 21.54
N PRO A 84 3.46 14.79 20.95
CA PRO A 84 2.52 14.19 20.00
C PRO A 84 2.88 14.40 18.52
N LEU A 85 4.05 14.99 18.21
CA LEU A 85 4.43 15.38 16.84
C LEU A 85 4.36 14.22 15.85
N ILE A 86 4.64 12.98 16.27
CA ILE A 86 4.50 11.78 15.43
C ILE A 86 3.07 11.69 14.86
N ASN A 87 2.05 11.78 15.71
CA ASN A 87 0.65 11.68 15.30
C ASN A 87 0.23 12.87 14.43
N THR A 88 0.65 14.09 14.81
CA THR A 88 0.38 15.30 14.03
C THR A 88 0.93 15.19 12.61
N TRP A 89 2.14 14.66 12.45
CA TRP A 89 2.76 14.49 11.14
C TRP A 89 2.11 13.40 10.29
N VAL A 90 1.64 12.30 10.90
CA VAL A 90 0.85 11.29 10.19
C VAL A 90 -0.43 11.91 9.62
N VAL A 91 -1.15 12.71 10.41
CA VAL A 91 -2.36 13.41 9.95
C VAL A 91 -2.02 14.40 8.83
N ALA A 92 -0.95 15.19 8.97
CA ALA A 92 -0.53 16.17 7.97
C ALA A 92 -0.18 15.51 6.62
N ARG A 93 0.56 14.38 6.63
CA ARG A 93 0.87 13.62 5.40
C ARG A 93 -0.39 13.10 4.73
N ASN A 94 -1.31 12.55 5.52
CA ASN A 94 -2.60 12.05 5.00
C ASN A 94 -3.43 13.16 4.38
N PHE A 95 -3.47 14.30 5.06
CA PHE A 95 -4.16 15.48 4.56
C PHE A 95 -3.58 15.94 3.21
N ALA A 96 -2.25 16.06 3.11
CA ALA A 96 -1.59 16.45 1.86
C ALA A 96 -1.86 15.46 0.71
N ILE A 97 -1.72 14.16 0.94
CA ILE A 97 -1.99 13.13 -0.08
C ILE A 97 -3.44 13.18 -0.56
N ASN A 98 -4.40 13.30 0.36
CA ASN A 98 -5.81 13.39 0.00
C ASN A 98 -6.09 14.66 -0.81
N LEU A 99 -5.48 15.77 -0.42
CA LEU A 99 -5.62 17.04 -1.12
C LEU A 99 -5.07 16.97 -2.56
N TYR A 100 -3.94 16.27 -2.77
CA TYR A 100 -3.42 16.01 -4.11
C TYR A 100 -4.41 15.19 -4.95
N ARG A 101 -4.98 14.11 -4.38
CA ARG A 101 -5.98 13.27 -5.09
C ARG A 101 -7.25 14.04 -5.42
N SER A 102 -7.75 14.86 -4.51
CA SER A 102 -8.91 15.73 -4.74
C SER A 102 -8.68 16.75 -5.85
N ASN A 103 -7.42 17.08 -6.15
CA ASN A 103 -7.02 17.94 -7.26
C ASN A 103 -6.60 17.14 -8.51
N LEU A 104 -7.00 15.87 -8.60
CA LEU A 104 -6.81 14.99 -9.77
C LEU A 104 -5.34 14.76 -10.14
N PHE A 105 -4.44 14.81 -9.16
CA PHE A 105 -3.07 14.36 -9.40
C PHE A 105 -3.01 12.83 -9.38
N ASP A 106 -2.50 12.24 -10.47
CA ASP A 106 -2.23 10.81 -10.55
C ASP A 106 -0.85 10.43 -9.99
N ASN A 107 0.12 11.37 -10.05
CA ASN A 107 1.48 11.18 -9.57
C ASN A 107 1.75 12.04 -8.32
N MET A 108 1.83 11.39 -7.16
CA MET A 108 2.01 12.06 -5.87
C MET A 108 3.37 12.77 -5.75
N ALA A 109 4.42 12.23 -6.37
CA ALA A 109 5.74 12.86 -6.38
C ALA A 109 5.76 14.13 -7.24
N GLN A 110 5.03 14.13 -8.36
CA GLN A 110 4.82 15.34 -9.16
C GLN A 110 3.99 16.38 -8.41
N ALA A 111 2.90 15.96 -7.76
CA ALA A 111 2.06 16.83 -6.96
C ALA A 111 2.86 17.53 -5.87
N GLN A 112 3.66 16.77 -5.11
CA GLN A 112 4.54 17.31 -4.07
C GLN A 112 5.54 18.34 -4.63
N ARG A 113 6.21 18.05 -5.76
CA ARG A 113 7.14 19.02 -6.39
C ARG A 113 6.42 20.30 -6.81
N LYS A 114 5.24 20.20 -7.43
CA LYS A 114 4.45 21.36 -7.83
C LYS A 114 3.98 22.20 -6.63
N CYS A 115 3.62 21.55 -5.52
CA CYS A 115 3.21 22.27 -4.31
C CYS A 115 4.39 22.89 -3.56
N ALA A 116 5.57 22.25 -3.58
CA ALA A 116 6.77 22.76 -2.93
C ALA A 116 7.34 24.02 -3.63
N PHE A 117 7.21 24.11 -4.96
CA PHE A 117 7.84 25.17 -5.76
C PHE A 117 6.86 26.05 -6.54
N GLY A 118 5.55 25.80 -6.44
CA GLY A 118 4.51 26.52 -7.20
C GLY A 118 3.47 27.16 -6.28
N LEU A 119 3.66 28.44 -5.96
CA LEU A 119 2.76 29.23 -5.12
C LEU A 119 1.31 29.20 -5.62
N ASP A 120 1.08 29.34 -6.93
CA ASP A 120 -0.28 29.30 -7.50
C ASP A 120 -0.92 27.92 -7.35
N THR A 121 -0.11 26.86 -7.50
CA THR A 121 -0.58 25.49 -7.29
C THR A 121 -0.96 25.29 -5.82
N LEU A 122 -0.13 25.77 -4.90
CA LEU A 122 -0.40 25.68 -3.46
C LEU A 122 -1.66 26.47 -3.07
N LYS A 123 -1.81 27.72 -3.54
CA LYS A 123 -3.00 28.55 -3.32
C LYS A 123 -4.27 27.88 -3.83
N ARG A 124 -4.24 27.38 -5.06
CA ARG A 124 -5.37 26.67 -5.69
C ARG A 124 -5.78 25.45 -4.88
N ILE A 125 -4.80 24.63 -4.50
CA ILE A 125 -5.02 23.38 -3.79
C ILE A 125 -5.58 23.62 -2.39
N PHE A 126 -5.09 24.65 -1.68
CA PHE A 126 -5.59 25.03 -0.36
C PHE A 126 -6.82 25.96 -0.40
N LYS A 127 -7.34 26.29 -1.60
CA LYS A 127 -8.42 27.28 -1.79
C LYS A 127 -8.19 28.58 -1.02
N MET A 128 -6.93 28.99 -0.86
CA MET A 128 -6.58 30.24 -0.20
C MET A 128 -6.93 31.37 -1.16
N LYS A 129 -7.91 32.20 -0.77
CA LYS A 129 -8.24 33.46 -1.46
C LYS A 129 -7.11 34.46 -1.27
#